data_AF-A0A8S3E882-F1
#
_entry.id   AF-A0A8S3E882-F1
#
_cell.length_a   1.000
_cell.length_b   1.000
_cell.length_c   1.000
_cell.angle_alpha   90.00
_cell.angle_beta   90.00
_cell.angle_gamma   90.00
#
_symmetry.space_group_name_H-M   'P 1'
#
loop_
_entity.id
_entity.type
_entity.pdbx_description
1 polymer ?
#
loop_
_entity_poly.entity_id
_entity_poly.type
_entity_poly.pdbx_seq_one_letter_code
_entity_poly.pdbx_strand_id
1 'polypeptide(L)'
;MDLIDFEDETFVINLLRALRDHKSIKSRSLHVQGIQPSGLTETHLIKSLQNDHFIRRLCISASVISRKLTKALVYASKEFNTLKHLEFYNSYIKDEDKTQLQLLYDSERLIQLEFYEQERYNMMFDEASEQPYR
;
A
#
# COMPACT_ATOMS: atom_id res chain seq x y z
N MET A 1 17.17 -9.08 -17.36
CA MET A 1 15.76 -9.04 -17.79
C MET A 1 15.32 -7.64 -17.47
N ASP A 2 15.21 -6.78 -18.48
CA ASP A 2 14.92 -5.37 -18.28
C ASP A 2 13.45 -5.25 -17.87
N LEU A 3 13.23 -5.14 -16.56
CA LEU A 3 11.94 -4.70 -16.04
C LEU A 3 11.78 -3.26 -16.51
N ILE A 4 10.93 -3.06 -17.52
CA ILE A 4 10.44 -1.73 -17.86
C ILE A 4 9.56 -1.34 -16.67
N ASP A 5 10.17 -0.69 -15.68
CA ASP A 5 9.44 -0.13 -14.56
C ASP A 5 8.51 0.93 -15.14
N PHE A 6 7.20 0.66 -15.06
CA PHE A 6 6.20 1.68 -15.30
C PHE A 6 6.24 2.63 -14.09
N GLU A 7 7.23 3.54 -14.09
CA GLU A 7 7.33 4.65 -13.14
C GLU A 7 6.28 5.75 -13.41
N ASP A 8 5.31 5.49 -14.28
CA ASP A 8 4.28 6.47 -14.61
C ASP A 8 3.16 6.43 -13.57
N GLU A 9 3.27 7.33 -12.59
CA GLU A 9 2.20 7.66 -11.65
C GLU A 9 0.85 7.89 -12.36
N THR A 10 0.86 8.46 -13.57
CA THR A 10 -0.33 8.67 -14.40
C THR A 10 -0.99 7.36 -14.81
N PHE A 11 -0.18 6.35 -15.14
CA PHE A 11 -0.69 5.02 -15.49
C PHE A 11 -1.44 4.38 -14.31
N VAL A 12 -0.86 4.39 -13.11
CA VAL A 12 -1.50 3.81 -11.91
C VAL A 12 -2.81 4.53 -11.61
N ILE A 13 -2.81 5.86 -11.67
CA ILE A 13 -4.01 6.67 -11.46
C ILE A 13 -5.10 6.34 -12.48
N ASN A 14 -4.74 6.26 -13.76
CA ASN A 14 -5.68 5.93 -14.83
C ASN A 14 -6.20 4.50 -14.72
N LEU A 15 -5.36 3.55 -14.32
CA LEU A 15 -5.76 2.18 -14.05
C LEU A 15 -6.79 2.12 -12.93
N LEU A 16 -6.54 2.79 -11.79
CA LEU A 16 -7.48 2.83 -10.67
C LEU A 16 -8.83 3.46 -11.07
N ARG A 17 -8.80 4.52 -11.89
CA ARG A 17 -10.03 5.14 -12.44
C ARG A 17 -10.79 4.17 -13.34
N ALA A 18 -10.10 3.55 -14.30
CA ALA A 18 -10.71 2.60 -15.22
C ALA A 18 -11.31 1.38 -14.48
N LEU A 19 -10.62 0.86 -13.47
CA LEU A 19 -11.12 -0.25 -12.64
C LEU A 19 -12.36 0.13 -11.84
N ARG A 20 -12.41 1.35 -11.29
CA ARG A 20 -13.58 1.88 -10.58
C ARG A 20 -14.81 1.95 -11.48
N ASP A 21 -14.63 2.45 -12.70
CA ASP A 21 -15.74 2.62 -13.64
C ASP A 21 -16.26 1.28 -14.19
N HIS A 22 -15.42 0.23 -14.15
CA HIS A 22 -15.73 -1.07 -14.72
C HIS A 22 -16.48 -2.02 -13.76
N LYS A 23 -17.80 -1.89 -13.70
CA LYS A 23 -18.70 -2.60 -12.77
C LYS A 23 -18.63 -4.14 -12.77
N SER A 24 -18.13 -4.78 -13.82
CA SER A 24 -18.03 -6.25 -13.88
C SER A 24 -16.73 -6.81 -13.29
N ILE A 25 -15.74 -5.96 -12.98
CA ILE A 25 -14.50 -6.39 -12.35
C ILE A 25 -14.70 -6.47 -10.84
N LYS A 26 -14.76 -7.70 -10.32
CA LYS A 26 -15.11 -7.95 -8.91
C LYS A 26 -13.91 -8.07 -7.98
N SER A 27 -12.74 -8.44 -8.50
CA SER A 27 -11.57 -8.74 -7.66
C SER A 27 -10.26 -8.70 -8.45
N ARG A 28 -9.24 -8.04 -7.91
CA ARG A 28 -7.95 -7.81 -8.55
C ARG A 28 -6.80 -7.92 -7.57
N SER A 29 -5.69 -8.39 -8.13
CA SER A 29 -4.35 -8.26 -7.56
C SER A 29 -3.70 -7.05 -8.20
N LEU A 30 -3.27 -6.09 -7.39
CA LEU A 30 -2.54 -4.92 -7.84
C LEU A 30 -1.12 -4.95 -7.29
N HIS A 31 -0.18 -4.52 -8.11
CA HIS A 31 1.18 -4.21 -7.69
C HIS A 31 1.41 -2.74 -7.98
N VAL A 32 1.72 -1.97 -6.96
CA VAL A 32 2.02 -0.53 -7.05
C VAL A 32 3.42 -0.28 -6.49
N GLN A 33 4.18 0.58 -7.15
CA GLN A 33 5.53 0.92 -6.74
C GLN A 33 5.70 2.42 -6.51
N GLY A 34 6.76 2.81 -5.81
CA GLY A 34 7.16 4.23 -5.71
C GLY A 34 6.18 5.11 -4.94
N ILE A 35 5.35 4.55 -4.06
CA ILE A 35 4.39 5.32 -3.28
C ILE A 35 5.14 6.18 -2.27
N GLN A 36 4.88 7.49 -2.31
CA GLN A 36 5.41 8.45 -1.34
C GLN A 36 4.25 9.11 -0.56
N PRO A 37 4.48 9.45 0.73
CA PRO A 37 3.49 10.16 1.53
C PRO A 37 3.04 11.46 0.87
N SER A 38 1.73 11.69 0.84
CA SER A 38 1.07 12.82 0.18
C SER A 38 1.24 12.89 -1.35
N GLY A 39 1.77 11.84 -1.98
CA GLY A 39 1.82 11.71 -3.45
C GLY A 39 0.45 11.48 -4.09
N LEU A 40 0.35 11.68 -5.41
CA LEU A 40 -0.92 11.50 -6.13
C LEU A 40 -1.31 10.03 -6.19
N THR A 41 -0.34 9.14 -6.35
CA THR A 41 -0.52 7.68 -6.31
C THR A 41 -1.09 7.25 -4.97
N GLU A 42 -0.50 7.71 -3.86
CA GLU A 42 -1.02 7.42 -2.51
C GLU A 42 -2.47 7.90 -2.37
N THR A 43 -2.74 9.13 -2.78
CA THR A 43 -4.07 9.74 -2.68
C THR A 43 -5.12 8.94 -3.43
N HIS A 44 -4.83 8.51 -4.66
CA HIS A 44 -5.76 7.72 -5.47
C HIS A 44 -5.91 6.29 -4.96
N LEU A 45 -4.83 5.69 -4.46
CA LEU A 45 -4.88 4.36 -3.85
C LEU A 45 -5.73 4.37 -2.58
N ILE A 46 -5.55 5.35 -1.68
CA ILE A 46 -6.39 5.54 -0.50
C ILE A 46 -7.85 5.68 -0.90
N LYS A 47 -8.15 6.54 -1.89
CA LYS A 47 -9.52 6.71 -2.38
C LYS A 47 -10.10 5.39 -2.88
N SER A 48 -9.29 4.56 -3.54
CA SER A 48 -9.75 3.28 -4.06
C SER A 48 -9.98 2.27 -2.94
N LEU A 49 -9.08 2.19 -1.96
CA LEU A 49 -9.24 1.34 -0.77
C LEU A 49 -10.48 1.71 0.08
N GLN A 50 -10.85 2.98 0.10
CA GLN A 50 -11.98 3.47 0.90
C GLN A 50 -13.33 3.39 0.20
N ASN A 51 -13.37 3.33 -1.13
CA ASN A 51 -14.63 3.43 -1.89
C ASN A 51 -14.86 2.26 -2.84
N ASP A 52 -13.81 1.53 -3.21
CA ASP A 52 -13.87 0.52 -4.25
C ASP A 52 -13.63 -0.88 -3.69
N HIS A 53 -14.40 -1.85 -4.17
CA HIS A 53 -14.43 -3.21 -3.60
C HIS A 53 -13.63 -4.22 -4.44
N PHE A 54 -12.86 -3.75 -5.42
CA PHE A 54 -12.17 -4.63 -6.36
C PHE A 54 -10.77 -5.05 -5.91
N ILE A 55 -10.14 -4.38 -4.92
CA ILE A 55 -8.77 -4.70 -4.51
C ILE A 55 -8.81 -5.86 -3.52
N ARG A 56 -8.34 -7.04 -3.95
CA ARG A 56 -8.24 -8.24 -3.11
C ARG A 56 -6.83 -8.54 -2.64
N ARG A 57 -5.85 -8.33 -3.51
CA ARG A 57 -4.43 -8.44 -3.19
C ARG A 57 -3.75 -7.14 -3.56
N LEU A 58 -2.93 -6.62 -2.67
CA LEU A 58 -2.13 -5.43 -2.92
C LEU A 58 -0.68 -5.71 -2.54
N CYS A 59 0.17 -5.66 -3.55
CA CYS A 59 1.62 -5.66 -3.42
C CYS A 59 2.10 -4.21 -3.55
N ILE A 60 2.90 -3.76 -2.59
CA ILE A 60 3.52 -2.43 -2.63
C ILE A 60 5.04 -2.58 -2.60
N SER A 61 5.74 -1.97 -3.55
CA SER A 61 7.21 -2.02 -3.61
C SER A 61 7.90 -0.66 -3.64
N ALA A 62 9.15 -0.58 -3.19
CA ALA A 62 10.00 0.62 -3.29
C ALA A 62 9.28 1.90 -2.80
N SER A 63 8.64 1.83 -1.63
CA SER A 63 7.68 2.84 -1.18
C SER A 63 7.90 3.27 0.26
N VAL A 64 7.40 4.46 0.62
CA VAL A 64 7.27 4.92 2.00
C VAL A 64 5.79 4.94 2.36
N ILE A 65 5.37 4.05 3.25
CA ILE A 65 3.96 3.86 3.59
C ILE A 65 3.59 4.81 4.72
N SER A 66 2.70 5.77 4.43
CA SER A 66 2.22 6.68 5.45
C SER A 66 1.17 6.02 6.35
N ARG A 67 1.01 6.59 7.55
CA ARG A 67 -0.08 6.24 8.47
C ARG A 67 -1.47 6.39 7.84
N LYS A 68 -1.66 7.32 6.89
CA LYS A 68 -2.95 7.49 6.19
C LYS A 68 -3.22 6.29 5.30
N LEU A 69 -2.22 5.83 4.55
CA LEU A 69 -2.33 4.64 3.71
C LEU A 69 -2.58 3.39 4.57
N THR A 70 -1.83 3.21 5.67
CA THR A 70 -2.06 2.10 6.61
C THR A 70 -3.50 2.05 7.11
N LYS A 71 -4.07 3.20 7.53
CA LYS A 71 -5.47 3.27 7.96
C LYS A 71 -6.45 2.88 6.84
N ALA A 72 -6.18 3.25 5.60
CA ALA A 72 -7.02 2.87 4.47
C ALA A 72 -6.95 1.36 4.18
N LEU A 73 -5.79 0.73 4.31
CA LEU A 73 -5.62 -0.72 4.20
C LEU A 73 -6.42 -1.45 5.30
N VAL A 74 -6.29 -1.00 6.54
CA VAL A 74 -7.07 -1.50 7.69
C VAL A 74 -8.57 -1.37 7.43
N TYR A 75 -9.02 -0.22 6.96
CA TYR A 75 -10.42 0.05 6.64
C TYR A 75 -10.94 -0.91 5.56
N ALA A 76 -10.24 -1.03 4.43
CA ALA A 76 -10.64 -1.91 3.32
C ALA A 76 -10.76 -3.38 3.74
N SER A 77 -9.84 -3.85 4.61
CA SER A 77 -9.88 -5.22 5.11
C SER A 77 -11.01 -5.44 6.13
N LYS A 78 -11.31 -4.46 7.00
CA LYS A 78 -12.34 -4.59 8.03
C LYS A 78 -13.76 -4.40 7.51
N GLU A 79 -13.99 -3.31 6.78
CA GLU A 79 -15.35 -2.89 6.40
C GLU A 79 -15.86 -3.62 5.16
N PHE A 80 -15.05 -3.70 4.12
CA PHE A 80 -15.46 -4.33 2.86
C PHE A 80 -15.08 -5.80 2.79
N ASN A 81 -14.13 -6.24 3.62
CA ASN A 81 -13.63 -7.61 3.62
C ASN A 81 -13.09 -8.05 2.25
N THR A 82 -12.71 -7.09 1.39
CA THR A 82 -12.25 -7.35 0.03
C THR A 82 -10.74 -7.58 0.01
N LEU A 83 -9.99 -6.74 0.73
CA LEU A 83 -8.55 -6.82 0.85
C LEU A 83 -8.16 -7.98 1.77
N LYS A 84 -7.53 -8.99 1.18
CA LYS A 84 -7.19 -10.26 1.83
C LYS A 84 -5.71 -10.58 1.84
N HIS A 85 -4.92 -9.99 0.95
CA HIS A 85 -3.49 -10.26 0.84
C HIS A 85 -2.73 -8.94 0.78
N LEU A 86 -1.73 -8.77 1.63
CA LEU A 86 -0.85 -7.62 1.67
C LEU A 86 0.61 -8.05 1.65
N GLU A 87 1.36 -7.46 0.74
CA GLU A 87 2.78 -7.74 0.58
C GLU A 87 3.53 -6.42 0.38
N PHE A 88 4.64 -6.27 1.09
CA PHE A 88 5.48 -5.08 1.02
C PHE A 88 6.90 -5.49 0.68
N TYR A 89 7.46 -4.96 -0.41
CA TYR A 89 8.83 -5.23 -0.85
C TYR A 89 9.65 -3.95 -0.82
N ASN A 90 10.82 -3.92 -0.20
CA ASN A 90 11.68 -2.72 -0.20
C ASN A 90 10.90 -1.45 0.20
N SER A 91 10.05 -1.56 1.21
CA SER A 91 9.15 -0.48 1.60
C SER A 91 9.30 -0.13 3.08
N TYR A 92 9.40 1.16 3.38
CA TYR A 92 9.45 1.66 4.74
C TYR A 92 8.04 1.74 5.34
N ILE A 93 7.86 1.17 6.52
CA ILE A 93 6.64 1.25 7.31
C ILE A 93 7.05 1.45 8.76
N LYS A 94 6.44 2.42 9.44
CA LYS A 94 6.67 2.60 10.88
C LYS A 94 6.21 1.37 11.67
N ASP A 95 6.90 1.02 12.75
CA ASP A 95 6.59 -0.19 13.51
C ASP A 95 5.20 -0.18 14.15
N GLU A 96 4.70 0.99 14.58
CA GLU A 96 3.32 1.16 15.04
C GLU A 96 2.30 0.79 13.96
N ASP A 97 2.60 1.14 12.70
CA ASP A 97 1.74 0.87 11.56
C ASP A 97 1.86 -0.60 11.12
N LYS A 98 3.06 -1.21 11.19
CA LYS A 98 3.25 -2.66 11.01
C LYS A 98 2.44 -3.44 12.04
N THR A 99 2.46 -3.02 13.31
CA THR A 99 1.70 -3.67 14.38
C THR A 99 0.20 -3.65 14.09
N GLN A 100 -0.34 -2.54 13.56
CA GLN A 100 -1.74 -2.48 13.15
C GLN A 100 -2.08 -3.45 12.00
N LEU A 101 -1.18 -3.61 11.03
CA LEU A 101 -1.35 -4.56 9.94
C LEU A 101 -1.26 -6.01 10.45
N GLN A 102 -0.34 -6.30 11.37
CA GLN A 102 -0.20 -7.61 12.00
C GLN A 102 -1.48 -8.02 12.72
N LEU A 103 -2.12 -7.10 13.45
CA LEU A 103 -3.42 -7.36 14.10
C LEU A 103 -4.53 -7.76 13.10
N LEU A 104 -4.47 -7.30 11.84
CA LEU A 104 -5.43 -7.76 10.82
C LEU A 104 -5.17 -9.21 10.42
N TYR A 105 -3.91 -9.61 10.32
CA TYR A 105 -3.52 -10.98 10.03
C TYR A 105 -3.89 -11.91 11.18
N ASP A 106 -3.55 -11.53 12.41
CA ASP A 106 -3.84 -12.32 13.62
C ASP A 106 -5.35 -12.46 13.89
N SER A 107 -6.16 -11.52 13.39
CA SER A 107 -7.64 -11.58 13.45
C SER A 107 -8.29 -12.22 12.21
N GLU A 108 -7.51 -12.91 11.37
CA GLU A 108 -7.95 -13.62 10.16
C GLU A 108 -8.68 -12.71 9.14
N ARG A 109 -8.50 -11.40 9.25
CA ARG A 109 -9.02 -10.44 8.27
C ARG A 109 -8.20 -10.47 6.99
N LEU A 110 -6.88 -10.62 7.14
CA LEU A 110 -5.97 -10.96 6.05
C LEU A 110 -5.70 -12.47 6.06
N ILE A 111 -5.61 -13.04 4.86
CA ILE A 111 -5.14 -14.41 4.61
C ILE A 111 -3.61 -14.44 4.53
N GLN A 112 -3.00 -13.34 4.09
CA GLN A 112 -1.57 -13.23 3.89
C GLN A 112 -1.10 -11.80 4.21
N LEU A 113 -0.03 -11.69 4.99
CA LEU A 113 0.68 -10.46 5.29
C LEU A 113 2.19 -10.75 5.25
N GLU A 114 2.91 -10.10 4.33
CA GLU A 114 4.35 -10.32 4.17
C GLU A 114 5.12 -9.01 4.04
N PHE A 115 6.30 -8.98 4.66
CA PHE A 115 7.24 -7.86 4.60
C PHE A 115 8.60 -8.40 4.13
N TYR A 116 9.04 -7.98 2.94
CA TYR A 116 10.28 -8.40 2.31
C TYR A 116 11.26 -7.22 2.20
N GLU A 117 12.50 -7.46 2.65
CA GLU A 117 13.67 -6.56 2.66
C GLU A 117 13.37 -5.07 2.97
N GLN A 118 13.80 -4.58 4.14
CA GLN A 118 13.58 -3.19 4.58
C GLN A 118 14.89 -2.43 4.90
N GLU A 119 16.04 -3.11 4.83
CA GLU A 119 17.28 -2.65 5.46
C GLU A 119 17.80 -1.33 4.88
N ARG A 120 17.74 -1.14 3.56
CA ARG A 120 18.19 0.10 2.91
C ARG A 120 17.33 1.32 3.24
N TYR A 121 16.03 1.11 3.44
CA TYR A 121 15.09 2.21 3.70
C TYR A 121 15.01 2.56 5.19
N ASN A 122 15.12 1.58 6.10
CA ASN A 122 15.12 1.88 7.54
C ASN A 122 16.30 2.81 7.91
N MET A 123 17.50 2.57 7.39
CA MET A 123 18.66 3.45 7.64
C MET A 123 18.45 4.89 7.12
N MET A 124 17.82 5.06 5.95
CA MET A 124 17.61 6.40 5.36
C MET A 124 16.53 7.23 6.09
N PHE A 125 15.51 6.59 6.66
CA PHE A 125 14.36 7.29 7.25
C PHE A 125 14.38 7.33 8.78
N ASP A 126 15.17 6.48 9.45
CA ASP A 126 15.43 6.61 10.89
C ASP A 126 16.39 7.79 11.19
N GLU A 127 17.42 8.02 10.36
CA GLU A 127 18.32 9.19 10.50
C GLU A 127 17.60 10.54 10.32
N ALA A 128 16.57 10.59 9.48
CA ALA A 128 15.74 11.78 9.27
C ALA A 128 14.83 12.11 10.48
N SER A 129 14.62 11.16 11.40
CA SER A 129 13.83 11.36 12.61
C SER A 129 14.62 11.90 13.80
N GLU A 130 15.96 11.93 13.71
CA GLU A 130 16.87 12.38 14.77
C GLU A 130 17.38 13.83 14.63
N GLN A 131 16.95 14.60 13.62
CA GLN A 131 17.32 16.01 13.54
C GLN A 131 16.27 16.90 14.24
N PRO A 132 16.54 17.41 15.47
CA PRO A 132 15.73 18.50 16.01
C PRO A 132 15.99 19.73 15.14
N TYR A 133 14.90 20.34 14.66
CA TYR A 133 14.92 21.66 14.05
C TYR A 133 15.81 22.60 14.87
N ARG A 134 16.89 23.10 14.24
CA ARG A 134 17.63 24.27 14.73
C ARG A 134 16.92 25.54 14.27
#